data_AF-A0A963D6V7-F1
#
_entry.id   AF-A0A963D6V7-F1
#
_cell.length_a   1.000
_cell.length_b   1.000
_cell.length_c   1.000
_cell.angle_alpha   90.00
_cell.angle_beta   90.00
_cell.angle_gamma   90.00
#
_symmetry.space_group_name_H-M   'P 1'
#
loop_
_entity.id
_entity.type
_entity.pdbx_description
1 polymer ?
#
loop_
_entity_poly.entity_id
_entity_poly.type
_entity_poly.pdbx_seq_one_letter_code
_entity_poly.pdbx_strand_id
1 'polypeptide(L)'
;MINQVNPFAALETLSRRRFLAGSGATLSAAAIALLARRPALAAGTPGSADDPQADTRILNTALGAELEAIAAYAVGAGSGLLQKPVLDLALQFQGHHKAHAEVLAQTVRKLGGTPVEARAHYPFPTETLKNQNDVLAFAAGLERGAVSAYLGAVPLFHERELAGAAASILGDEAMHWAVLRQALGQDPVPAAFMS
;
A
#
# COMPACT_ATOMS: atom_id res chain seq x y z
N MET A 1 -38.86 -12.04 -12.50
CA MET A 1 -38.39 -10.87 -11.74
C MET A 1 -37.04 -11.22 -11.13
N ILE A 2 -35.96 -10.57 -11.56
CA ILE A 2 -34.63 -10.77 -10.99
C ILE A 2 -34.50 -9.81 -9.80
N ASN A 3 -34.32 -10.35 -8.61
CA ASN A 3 -34.03 -9.55 -7.41
C ASN A 3 -32.63 -8.95 -7.56
N GLN A 4 -32.57 -7.63 -7.71
CA GLN A 4 -31.33 -6.86 -7.66
C GLN A 4 -30.84 -6.83 -6.21
N VAL A 5 -29.97 -7.79 -5.84
CA VAL A 5 -29.24 -7.73 -4.57
C VAL A 5 -28.23 -6.60 -4.69
N ASN A 6 -28.41 -5.52 -3.94
CA ASN A 6 -27.45 -4.43 -3.88
C ASN A 6 -26.22 -4.90 -3.09
N PRO A 7 -25.06 -5.15 -3.74
CA PRO A 7 -23.86 -5.68 -3.07
C PRO A 7 -23.23 -4.69 -2.10
N PHE A 8 -23.71 -3.44 -2.07
CA PHE A 8 -23.20 -2.38 -1.20
C PHE A 8 -23.96 -2.22 0.12
N ALA A 9 -25.04 -2.99 0.35
CA ALA A 9 -25.83 -2.91 1.58
C ALA A 9 -24.99 -3.22 2.86
N ALA A 10 -23.97 -4.06 2.73
CA ALA A 10 -23.06 -4.40 3.83
C ALA A 10 -22.11 -3.25 4.22
N LEU A 11 -21.88 -2.28 3.32
CA LEU A 11 -21.03 -1.12 3.60
C LEU A 11 -21.77 -0.05 4.44
N GLU A 12 -23.10 -0.05 4.43
CA GLU A 12 -23.88 0.95 5.18
C GLU A 12 -23.90 0.70 6.69
N THR A 13 -23.57 -0.52 7.14
CA THR A 13 -23.65 -0.92 8.56
C THR A 13 -22.35 -0.78 9.35
N LEU A 14 -21.23 -0.48 8.68
CA LEU A 14 -19.93 -0.29 9.33
C LEU A 14 -19.78 1.17 9.82
N SER A 15 -20.03 1.38 11.12
CA SER A 15 -19.81 2.68 11.76
C SER A 15 -18.31 3.05 11.77
N ARG A 16 -18.00 4.23 11.21
CA ARG A 16 -16.68 4.85 11.05
C ARG A 16 -15.78 4.83 12.30
N ARG A 17 -16.37 4.75 13.50
CA ARG A 17 -15.62 4.75 14.78
C ARG A 17 -14.94 3.41 15.09
N ARG A 18 -15.45 2.28 14.58
CA ARG A 18 -14.83 0.96 14.79
C ARG A 18 -13.65 0.70 13.86
N PHE A 19 -13.54 1.42 12.75
CA PHE A 19 -12.45 1.29 11.77
C PHE A 19 -11.11 1.81 12.29
N LEU A 20 -11.12 2.85 13.13
CA LEU A 20 -9.89 3.49 13.65
C LEU A 20 -9.30 2.81 14.90
N ALA A 21 -10.06 1.96 15.59
CA ALA A 21 -9.67 1.40 16.88
C ALA A 21 -8.91 0.06 16.80
N GLY A 22 -8.84 -0.57 15.62
CA GLY A 22 -8.40 -1.98 15.48
C GLY A 22 -6.98 -2.20 14.96
N SER A 23 -6.28 -1.17 14.51
CA SER A 23 -4.95 -1.29 13.91
C SER A 23 -4.04 -0.21 14.46
N GLY A 24 -3.09 -0.57 15.32
CA GLY A 24 -2.04 0.33 15.82
C GLY A 24 -1.06 0.83 14.74
N ALA A 25 -1.46 0.82 13.47
CA ALA A 25 -0.75 1.43 12.37
C ALA A 25 -1.03 2.93 12.39
N THR A 26 0.01 3.75 12.55
CA THR A 26 -0.08 5.20 12.37
C THR A 26 -0.23 5.50 10.88
N LEU A 27 -1.48 5.62 10.42
CA LEU A 27 -1.75 6.07 9.06
C LEU A 27 -1.17 7.48 8.85
N SER A 28 -0.52 7.69 7.71
CA SER A 28 -0.09 9.03 7.31
C SER A 28 -1.30 9.96 7.18
N ALA A 29 -1.10 11.26 7.38
CA ALA A 29 -2.18 12.24 7.27
C ALA A 29 -2.91 12.20 5.90
N ALA A 30 -2.18 11.85 4.84
CA ALA A 30 -2.72 11.65 3.49
C ALA A 30 -3.67 10.43 3.42
N ALA A 31 -3.29 9.31 4.03
CA ALA A 31 -4.13 8.11 4.09
C ALA A 31 -5.43 8.35 4.89
N ILE A 32 -5.34 9.07 6.01
CA ILE A 32 -6.51 9.47 6.81
C ILE A 32 -7.46 10.37 5.99
N ALA A 33 -6.91 11.32 5.22
CA ALA A 33 -7.72 12.26 4.44
C ALA A 33 -8.43 11.60 3.24
N LEU A 34 -7.81 10.60 2.61
CA LEU A 34 -8.43 9.77 1.57
C LEU A 34 -9.57 8.93 2.13
N LEU A 35 -9.36 8.27 3.27
CA LEU A 35 -10.39 7.49 3.98
C LEU A 35 -11.55 8.36 4.48
N ALA A 36 -11.28 9.62 4.82
CA ALA A 36 -12.30 10.59 5.22
C ALA A 36 -13.14 11.13 4.04
N ARG A 37 -12.88 10.69 2.79
CA ARG A 37 -13.52 11.22 1.57
C ARG A 37 -13.43 12.75 1.50
N ARG A 38 -12.34 13.31 2.05
CA ARG A 38 -12.02 14.74 1.99
C ARG A 38 -10.80 14.94 1.09
N PRO A 39 -10.97 14.77 -0.24
CA PRO A 39 -9.86 14.89 -1.19
C PRO A 39 -9.20 16.28 -1.14
N ALA A 40 -9.95 17.33 -0.77
CA ALA A 40 -9.44 18.69 -0.59
C ALA A 40 -8.54 18.89 0.63
N LEU A 41 -8.49 17.94 1.58
CA LEU A 41 -7.55 17.95 2.70
C LEU A 41 -6.39 16.97 2.48
N ALA A 42 -6.56 15.98 1.60
CA ALA A 42 -5.51 15.08 1.14
C ALA A 42 -4.63 15.75 0.08
N ALA A 43 -5.24 16.56 -0.79
CA ALA A 43 -4.58 17.38 -1.79
C ALA A 43 -4.56 18.83 -1.31
N GLY A 44 -3.36 19.41 -1.16
CA GLY A 44 -3.23 20.84 -1.38
C GLY A 44 -3.71 21.10 -2.81
N THR A 45 -4.96 21.58 -2.94
CA THR A 45 -5.69 21.91 -4.18
C THR A 45 -5.75 20.77 -5.21
N PRO A 46 -6.93 20.18 -5.49
CA PRO A 46 -7.07 19.29 -6.64
C PRO A 46 -6.79 20.10 -7.91
N GLY A 47 -5.75 19.73 -8.64
CA GLY A 47 -5.59 20.17 -10.03
C GLY A 47 -6.84 19.79 -10.81
N SER A 48 -7.31 20.69 -11.66
CA SER A 48 -8.41 20.46 -12.60
C SER A 48 -8.16 19.17 -13.41
N ALA A 49 -9.20 18.60 -14.02
CA ALA A 49 -9.11 17.43 -14.93
C ALA A 49 -8.15 17.60 -16.12
N ASP A 50 -7.55 18.80 -16.27
CA ASP A 50 -6.56 19.18 -17.27
C ASP A 50 -5.14 19.35 -16.68
N ASP A 51 -4.85 18.91 -15.46
CA ASP A 51 -3.51 19.03 -14.85
C ASP A 51 -2.57 17.92 -15.34
N PRO A 52 -1.61 18.21 -16.24
CA PRO A 52 -0.70 17.20 -16.80
C PRO A 52 0.27 16.62 -15.75
N GLN A 53 0.33 17.22 -14.56
CA GLN A 53 1.20 16.76 -13.46
C GLN A 53 0.46 15.92 -12.42
N ALA A 54 -0.85 15.71 -12.56
CA ALA A 54 -1.63 14.91 -11.62
C ALA A 54 -1.09 13.47 -11.51
N ASP A 55 -0.86 12.82 -12.64
CA ASP A 55 -0.36 11.44 -12.69
C ASP A 55 1.07 11.35 -12.13
N THR A 56 1.94 12.31 -12.42
CA THR A 56 3.29 12.39 -11.85
C THR A 56 3.27 12.48 -10.32
N ARG A 57 2.31 13.22 -9.73
CA ARG A 57 2.17 13.28 -8.26
C ARG A 57 1.66 11.97 -7.66
N ILE A 58 0.76 11.27 -8.35
CA ILE A 58 0.28 9.95 -7.94
C ILE A 58 1.44 8.95 -7.97
N LEU A 59 2.20 8.91 -9.06
CA LEU A 59 3.38 8.06 -9.20
C LEU A 59 4.44 8.34 -8.13
N ASN A 60 4.69 9.60 -7.79
CA ASN A 60 5.62 9.96 -6.73
C ASN A 60 5.12 9.56 -5.33
N THR A 61 3.81 9.62 -5.09
CA THR A 61 3.21 9.09 -3.87
C THR A 61 3.43 7.58 -3.77
N ALA A 62 3.17 6.85 -4.86
CA ALA A 62 3.39 5.41 -4.93
C ALA A 62 4.88 5.04 -4.74
N LEU A 63 5.79 5.76 -5.40
CA LEU A 63 7.23 5.59 -5.24
C LEU A 63 7.67 5.78 -3.79
N GLY A 64 7.14 6.79 -3.10
CA GLY A 64 7.41 6.97 -1.67
C GLY A 64 6.98 5.77 -0.82
N ALA A 65 5.85 5.15 -1.12
CA ALA A 65 5.37 3.96 -0.44
C ALA A 65 6.25 2.74 -0.74
N GLU A 66 6.70 2.54 -1.99
CA GLU A 66 7.63 1.46 -2.32
C GLU A 66 8.97 1.61 -1.57
N LEU A 67 9.50 2.82 -1.49
CA LEU A 67 10.74 3.10 -0.75
C LEU A 67 10.59 2.85 0.76
N GLU A 68 9.41 3.11 1.31
CA GLU A 68 9.06 2.75 2.70
C GLU A 68 9.00 1.22 2.88
N ALA A 69 8.33 0.51 1.97
CA ALA A 69 8.26 -0.95 1.99
C ALA A 69 9.66 -1.59 1.91
N ILE A 70 10.51 -1.14 0.98
CA ILE A 70 11.89 -1.61 0.85
C ILE A 70 12.65 -1.47 2.17
N ALA A 71 12.50 -0.32 2.86
CA ALA A 71 13.14 -0.06 4.13
C ALA A 71 12.57 -0.95 5.25
N ALA A 72 11.26 -1.16 5.31
CA ALA A 72 10.61 -2.03 6.28
C ALA A 72 11.05 -3.49 6.13
N TYR A 73 11.09 -4.01 4.89
CA TYR A 73 11.62 -5.34 4.61
C TYR A 73 13.10 -5.47 4.97
N ALA A 74 13.91 -4.41 4.76
CA ALA A 74 15.31 -4.42 5.18
C ALA A 74 15.44 -4.57 6.70
N VAL A 75 14.61 -3.84 7.46
CA VAL A 75 14.55 -3.93 8.92
C VAL A 75 14.12 -5.32 9.37
N GLY A 76 13.06 -5.88 8.77
CA GLY A 76 12.58 -7.23 9.08
C GLY A 76 13.62 -8.31 8.80
N ALA A 77 14.21 -8.29 7.60
CA ALA A 77 15.25 -9.24 7.18
C ALA A 77 16.54 -9.12 8.00
N GLY A 78 16.92 -7.90 8.37
CA GLY A 78 18.12 -7.62 9.18
C GLY A 78 17.95 -7.84 10.68
N SER A 79 16.73 -8.10 11.17
CA SER A 79 16.43 -8.23 12.60
C SER A 79 17.02 -9.47 13.27
N GLY A 80 17.36 -10.51 12.50
CA GLY A 80 17.74 -11.82 13.01
C GLY A 80 16.58 -12.64 13.60
N LEU A 81 15.33 -12.15 13.50
CA LEU A 81 14.14 -12.81 14.04
C LEU A 81 13.50 -13.82 13.08
N LEU A 82 13.82 -13.75 11.79
CA LEU A 82 13.21 -14.58 10.75
C LEU A 82 13.96 -15.90 10.57
N GLN A 83 13.21 -17.01 10.57
CA GLN A 83 13.73 -18.31 10.14
C GLN A 83 14.01 -18.29 8.63
N LYS A 84 14.95 -19.13 8.18
CA LYS A 84 15.46 -19.11 6.80
C LYS A 84 14.37 -19.07 5.71
N PRO A 85 13.30 -19.89 5.74
CA PRO A 85 12.27 -19.83 4.70
C PRO A 85 11.51 -18.49 4.68
N VAL A 86 11.27 -17.90 5.84
CA VAL A 86 10.58 -16.60 5.97
C VAL A 86 11.50 -15.44 5.58
N LEU A 87 12.78 -15.55 5.90
CA LEU A 87 13.79 -14.60 5.44
C LEU A 87 13.88 -14.60 3.91
N ASP A 88 13.89 -15.77 3.28
CA ASP A 88 13.95 -15.87 1.81
C ASP A 88 12.72 -15.25 1.16
N LEU A 89 11.53 -15.47 1.73
CA LEU A 89 10.30 -14.80 1.32
C LEU A 89 10.39 -13.27 1.47
N ALA A 90 10.86 -12.78 2.62
CA ALA A 90 11.01 -11.35 2.87
C ALA A 90 11.98 -10.68 1.89
N LEU A 91 13.08 -11.36 1.54
CA LEU A 91 14.05 -10.87 0.56
C LEU A 91 13.47 -10.87 -0.87
N GLN A 92 12.64 -11.85 -1.21
CA GLN A 92 11.92 -11.88 -2.48
C GLN A 92 10.98 -10.68 -2.60
N PHE A 93 10.12 -10.43 -1.60
CA PHE A 93 9.17 -9.31 -1.62
C PHE A 93 9.90 -7.96 -1.61
N GLN A 94 11.00 -7.84 -0.87
CA GLN A 94 11.87 -6.67 -0.99
C GLN A 94 12.38 -6.46 -2.42
N GLY A 95 12.69 -7.54 -3.14
CA GLY A 95 13.08 -7.51 -4.54
C GLY A 95 11.97 -6.98 -5.46
N HIS A 96 10.72 -7.40 -5.23
CA HIS A 96 9.56 -6.92 -5.97
C HIS A 96 9.35 -5.41 -5.75
N HIS A 97 9.35 -4.93 -4.50
CA HIS A 97 9.23 -3.49 -4.22
C HIS A 97 10.36 -2.66 -4.84
N LYS A 98 11.60 -3.19 -4.90
CA LYS A 98 12.70 -2.53 -5.63
C LYS A 98 12.40 -2.40 -7.12
N ALA A 99 11.85 -3.44 -7.75
CA ALA A 99 11.44 -3.39 -9.15
C ALA A 99 10.28 -2.40 -9.37
N HIS A 100 9.30 -2.36 -8.46
CA HIS A 100 8.21 -1.37 -8.48
C HIS A 100 8.76 0.06 -8.38
N ALA A 101 9.59 0.33 -7.36
CA ALA A 101 10.21 1.64 -7.16
C ALA A 101 11.04 2.09 -8.37
N GLU A 102 11.80 1.18 -8.98
CA GLU A 102 12.58 1.50 -10.17
C GLU A 102 11.69 1.92 -11.33
N VAL A 103 10.65 1.14 -11.65
CA VAL A 103 9.72 1.45 -12.75
C VAL A 103 8.99 2.77 -12.50
N LEU A 104 8.53 3.02 -11.27
CA LEU A 104 7.86 4.27 -10.89
C LEU A 104 8.80 5.46 -11.05
N ALA A 105 10.03 5.36 -10.53
CA ALA A 105 11.03 6.43 -10.66
C ALA A 105 11.41 6.71 -12.12
N GLN A 106 11.58 5.66 -12.95
CA GLN A 106 11.82 5.84 -14.38
C GLN A 106 10.63 6.52 -15.07
N THR A 107 9.40 6.16 -14.72
CA THR A 107 8.19 6.73 -15.31
C THR A 107 8.02 8.21 -14.93
N VAL A 108 8.25 8.56 -13.66
CA VAL A 108 8.26 9.96 -13.21
C VAL A 108 9.26 10.80 -14.02
N ARG A 109 10.48 10.29 -14.25
CA ARG A 109 11.49 10.98 -15.08
C ARG A 109 11.03 11.15 -16.54
N LYS A 110 10.44 10.10 -17.13
CA LYS A 110 9.91 10.15 -18.51
C LYS A 110 8.81 11.19 -18.69
N LEU A 111 8.00 11.42 -17.66
CA LEU A 111 6.96 12.44 -17.62
C LEU A 111 7.49 13.83 -17.24
N GLY A 112 8.82 14.01 -17.17
CA GLY A 112 9.47 15.29 -16.85
C GLY A 112 9.44 15.67 -15.37
N GLY A 113 9.03 14.74 -14.49
CA GLY A 113 9.04 14.93 -13.04
C GLY A 113 10.35 14.54 -12.38
N THR A 114 10.51 14.94 -11.12
CA THR A 114 11.60 14.50 -10.25
C THR A 114 11.10 13.38 -9.33
N PRO A 115 11.70 12.17 -9.39
CA PRO A 115 11.36 11.09 -8.46
C PRO A 115 11.63 11.48 -7.01
N VAL A 116 10.76 11.05 -6.10
CA VAL A 116 11.04 11.16 -4.67
C VAL A 116 12.18 10.22 -4.28
N GLU A 117 13.01 10.67 -3.35
CA GLU A 117 14.10 9.88 -2.79
C GLU A 117 13.67 9.21 -1.47
N ALA A 118 14.38 8.14 -1.11
CA ALA A 118 14.14 7.46 0.17
C ALA A 118 14.36 8.42 1.34
N ARG A 119 13.50 8.32 2.36
CA ARG A 119 13.68 9.10 3.58
C ARG A 119 14.90 8.61 4.34
N ALA A 120 15.59 9.53 5.01
CA ALA A 120 16.69 9.18 5.91
C ALA A 120 16.23 8.33 7.12
N HIS A 121 14.96 8.47 7.52
CA HIS A 121 14.37 7.72 8.61
C HIS A 121 12.89 7.44 8.37
N TYR A 122 12.49 6.22 8.69
CA TYR A 122 11.09 5.79 8.76
C TYR A 122 10.79 5.35 10.20
N PRO A 123 9.69 5.83 10.82
CA PRO A 123 9.37 5.57 12.22
C PRO A 123 8.71 4.19 12.39
N PHE A 124 9.42 3.12 12.01
CA PHE A 124 8.93 1.75 12.19
C PHE A 124 8.94 1.35 13.66
N PRO A 125 7.94 0.59 14.14
CA PRO A 125 7.79 0.21 15.55
C PRO A 125 8.73 -0.96 15.92
N THR A 126 10.02 -0.82 15.63
CA THR A 126 11.04 -1.87 15.79
C THR A 126 11.18 -2.36 17.22
N GLU A 127 10.90 -1.51 18.20
CA GLU A 127 10.84 -1.83 19.62
C GLU A 127 9.73 -2.82 19.98
N THR A 128 8.72 -2.99 19.11
CA THR A 128 7.62 -3.94 19.31
C THR A 128 7.85 -5.29 18.62
N LEU A 129 8.83 -5.38 17.71
CA LEU A 129 9.13 -6.61 16.97
C LEU A 129 10.02 -7.53 17.81
N LYS A 130 9.46 -8.59 18.40
CA LYS A 130 10.17 -9.50 19.31
C LYS A 130 10.40 -10.89 18.74
N ASN A 131 9.60 -11.29 17.75
CA ASN A 131 9.68 -12.59 17.12
C ASN A 131 9.27 -12.52 15.64
N GLN A 132 9.40 -13.64 14.92
CA GLN A 132 9.04 -13.76 13.51
C GLN A 132 7.59 -13.36 13.22
N ASN A 133 6.64 -13.71 14.08
CA ASN A 133 5.23 -13.41 13.86
C ASN A 133 4.97 -11.91 13.99
N ASP A 134 5.67 -11.20 14.87
CA ASP A 134 5.56 -9.74 14.96
C ASP A 134 6.06 -9.07 13.68
N VAL A 135 7.19 -9.55 13.14
CA VAL A 135 7.75 -9.04 11.87
C VAL A 135 6.81 -9.33 10.70
N LEU A 136 6.27 -10.54 10.62
CA LEU A 136 5.30 -10.93 9.59
C LEU A 136 3.99 -10.14 9.71
N ALA A 137 3.50 -9.89 10.92
CA ALA A 137 2.30 -9.09 11.15
C ALA A 137 2.50 -7.63 10.78
N PHE A 138 3.68 -7.08 11.08
CA PHE A 138 4.08 -5.74 10.65
C PHE A 138 4.13 -5.65 9.12
N ALA A 139 4.80 -6.58 8.45
CA ALA A 139 4.86 -6.65 6.98
C ALA A 139 3.45 -6.78 6.37
N ALA A 140 2.61 -7.68 6.90
CA ALA A 140 1.23 -7.86 6.41
C ALA A 140 0.38 -6.59 6.60
N GLY A 141 0.65 -5.80 7.64
CA GLY A 141 0.03 -4.51 7.84
C GLY A 141 0.42 -3.49 6.77
N LEU A 142 1.69 -3.47 6.37
CA LEU A 142 2.20 -2.63 5.29
C LEU A 142 1.59 -3.03 3.95
N GLU A 143 1.58 -4.32 3.60
CA GLU A 143 1.01 -4.79 2.33
C GLU A 143 -0.48 -4.46 2.22
N ARG A 144 -1.24 -4.64 3.30
CA ARG A 144 -2.64 -4.22 3.32
C ARG A 144 -2.79 -2.73 3.07
N GLY A 145 -1.91 -1.91 3.67
CA GLY A 145 -1.87 -0.47 3.43
C GLY A 145 -1.56 -0.12 1.97
N ALA A 146 -0.61 -0.82 1.35
CA ALA A 146 -0.25 -0.66 -0.05
C ALA A 146 -1.41 -1.04 -0.99
N VAL A 147 -2.10 -2.15 -0.71
CA VAL A 147 -3.32 -2.55 -1.43
C VAL A 147 -4.38 -1.44 -1.38
N SER A 148 -4.70 -0.90 -0.20
CA SER A 148 -5.68 0.20 -0.08
C SER A 148 -5.21 1.47 -0.83
N ALA A 149 -3.90 1.77 -0.78
CA ALA A 149 -3.33 2.94 -1.44
C ALA A 149 -3.42 2.84 -2.97
N TYR A 150 -2.98 1.73 -3.56
CA TYR A 150 -3.08 1.52 -5.00
C TYR A 150 -4.52 1.41 -5.47
N LEU A 151 -5.40 0.73 -4.72
CA LEU A 151 -6.83 0.66 -5.06
C LEU A 151 -7.48 2.06 -5.11
N GLY A 152 -7.08 2.97 -4.20
CA GLY A 152 -7.51 4.36 -4.21
C GLY A 152 -6.87 5.21 -5.32
N ALA A 153 -5.65 4.88 -5.74
CA ALA A 153 -4.89 5.63 -6.73
C ALA A 153 -5.22 5.27 -8.19
N VAL A 154 -5.45 3.99 -8.49
CA VAL A 154 -5.78 3.50 -9.85
C VAL A 154 -6.86 4.33 -10.56
N PRO A 155 -8.01 4.67 -9.95
CA PRO A 155 -9.05 5.46 -10.64
C PRO A 155 -8.71 6.95 -10.80
N LEU A 156 -7.60 7.43 -10.22
CA LEU A 156 -7.18 8.84 -10.28
C LEU A 156 -6.23 9.14 -11.43
N PHE A 157 -5.66 8.11 -12.07
CA PHE A 157 -4.80 8.28 -13.24
C PHE A 157 -5.62 8.76 -14.45
N HIS A 158 -5.12 9.77 -15.14
CA HIS A 158 -5.66 10.20 -16.43
C HIS A 158 -5.21 9.24 -17.53
N GLU A 159 -3.92 8.85 -17.51
CA GLU A 159 -3.36 7.92 -18.48
C GLU A 159 -3.72 6.46 -18.14
N ARG A 160 -4.46 5.83 -19.04
CA ARG A 160 -4.94 4.44 -18.85
C ARG A 160 -3.82 3.42 -18.75
N GLU A 161 -2.71 3.65 -19.45
CA GLU A 161 -1.53 2.78 -19.37
C GLU A 161 -0.88 2.85 -17.97
N LEU A 162 -0.82 4.05 -17.37
CA LEU A 162 -0.33 4.22 -16.01
C LEU A 162 -1.29 3.59 -14.98
N ALA A 163 -2.61 3.75 -15.19
CA ALA A 163 -3.62 3.08 -14.38
C ALA A 163 -3.45 1.55 -14.44
N GLY A 164 -3.20 0.98 -15.62
CA GLY A 164 -2.95 -0.44 -15.82
C GLY A 164 -1.68 -0.92 -15.11
N ALA A 165 -0.59 -0.16 -15.20
CA ALA A 165 0.65 -0.47 -14.48
C ALA A 165 0.45 -0.43 -12.96
N ALA A 166 -0.21 0.59 -12.43
CA ALA A 166 -0.55 0.70 -11.01
C ALA A 166 -1.47 -0.44 -10.54
N ALA A 167 -2.42 -0.87 -11.37
CA ALA A 167 -3.28 -2.01 -11.07
C ALA A 167 -2.52 -3.34 -11.09
N SER A 168 -1.47 -3.47 -11.90
CA SER A 168 -0.57 -4.63 -11.85
C SER A 168 0.18 -4.70 -10.53
N ILE A 169 0.69 -3.56 -10.02
CA ILE A 169 1.35 -3.49 -8.71
C ILE A 169 0.35 -3.83 -7.60
N LEU A 170 -0.86 -3.26 -7.64
CA LEU A 170 -1.95 -3.61 -6.71
C LEU A 170 -2.17 -5.14 -6.60
N GLY A 171 -2.15 -5.84 -7.73
CA GLY A 171 -2.30 -7.29 -7.76
C GLY A 171 -1.16 -8.01 -7.04
N ASP A 172 0.09 -7.54 -7.21
CA ASP A 172 1.26 -8.09 -6.54
C ASP A 172 1.22 -7.85 -5.03
N GLU A 173 0.90 -6.63 -4.58
CA GLU A 173 0.81 -6.32 -3.15
C GLU A 173 -0.31 -7.11 -2.46
N ALA A 174 -1.40 -7.41 -3.16
CA ALA A 174 -2.44 -8.29 -2.66
C ALA A 174 -1.95 -9.74 -2.50
N MET A 175 -1.09 -10.22 -3.41
CA MET A 175 -0.46 -11.54 -3.29
C MET A 175 0.55 -11.56 -2.14
N HIS A 176 1.39 -10.53 -1.98
CA HIS A 176 2.27 -10.39 -0.82
C HIS A 176 1.48 -10.49 0.49
N TRP A 177 0.39 -9.73 0.59
CA TRP A 177 -0.47 -9.76 1.76
C TRP A 177 -1.04 -11.15 2.03
N ALA A 178 -1.59 -11.82 1.01
CA ALA A 178 -2.14 -13.16 1.13
C ALA A 178 -1.09 -14.18 1.61
N VAL A 179 0.12 -14.13 1.04
CA VAL A 179 1.21 -15.04 1.42
C VAL A 179 1.69 -14.79 2.85
N LEU A 180 1.79 -13.53 3.29
CA LEU A 180 2.16 -13.22 4.68
C LEU A 180 1.10 -13.70 5.67
N ARG A 181 -0.19 -13.56 5.32
CA ARG A 181 -1.29 -14.11 6.12
C ARG A 181 -1.20 -15.63 6.21
N GLN A 182 -0.90 -16.30 5.11
CA GLN A 182 -0.66 -17.75 5.10
C GLN A 182 0.53 -18.14 6.00
N ALA A 183 1.63 -17.38 5.96
CA ALA A 183 2.80 -17.61 6.81
C ALA A 183 2.52 -17.39 8.31
N LEU A 184 1.56 -16.52 8.63
CA LEU A 184 1.04 -16.29 9.98
C LEU A 184 0.02 -17.34 10.43
N GLY A 185 -0.34 -18.31 9.58
CA GLY A 185 -1.41 -19.27 9.86
C GLY A 185 -2.82 -18.67 9.86
N GLN A 186 -3.00 -17.54 9.19
CA GLN A 186 -4.29 -16.85 9.03
C GLN A 186 -4.94 -17.23 7.69
N ASP A 187 -6.24 -16.94 7.53
CA ASP A 187 -6.92 -17.04 6.23
C ASP A 187 -6.27 -16.09 5.21
N PRO A 188 -5.67 -16.60 4.11
CA PRO A 188 -4.96 -15.79 3.12
C PRO A 188 -5.86 -14.82 2.34
N VAL A 189 -7.13 -15.16 2.14
CA VAL A 189 -8.08 -14.36 1.35
C VAL A 189 -9.33 -14.11 2.20
N PRO A 190 -9.22 -13.28 3.25
CA PRO A 190 -10.23 -13.18 4.30
C PRO A 190 -11.51 -12.45 3.87
N ALA A 191 -11.52 -11.84 2.69
CA ALA A 191 -12.64 -11.07 2.17
C ALA A 191 -12.69 -11.13 0.63
N ALA A 192 -13.90 -11.02 0.08
CA ALA A 192 -14.12 -10.98 -1.37
C ALA A 192 -13.71 -9.64 -2.01
N PHE A 193 -13.57 -8.59 -1.22
CA PHE A 193 -13.22 -7.24 -1.68
C PHE A 193 -12.10 -6.67 -0.83
N MET A 194 -11.15 -6.00 -1.49
CA MET A 194 -10.11 -5.22 -0.84
C MET A 194 -10.65 -3.83 -0.50
N SER A 195 -10.15 -3.22 0.58
CA SER A 195 -10.57 -1.90 1.06
C SER A 195 -9.40 -1.10 1.60
#